data_AF-A0A1S3D5B3-F1
#
_entry.id   AF-A0A1S3D5B3-F1
#
_cell.length_a   1.000
_cell.length_b   1.000
_cell.length_c   1.000
_cell.angle_alpha   90.00
_cell.angle_beta   90.00
_cell.angle_gamma   90.00
#
_symmetry.space_group_name_H-M   'P 1'
#
loop_
_entity.id
_entity.type
_entity.pdbx_description
1 polymer ?
#
loop_
_entity_poly.entity_id
_entity_poly.type
_entity_poly.pdbx_seq_one_letter_code
_entity_poly.pdbx_strand_id
1 'polypeptide(L)'
;MRGVTVWIFTFISLILNESLAVYYYYIEHPIDLSHPIDENTIFSDSSETVRVSTLAKTKIYTQYIVYQEQCLPEHGSTHVDAPRHFNKNGWTISDIPLYLLMVEGVHIDVSAEVNNNENFILQPHHLINWERKHGSLPNPCIMLINFGWSWRYKQRVLYTNERDGIRYFPGLSKEAALWIVHTGKVVGIGVDTMSIDPGNSTSFDAHRILSHFNIYSIESINYPNAKSKYQRKFDARFEHIPTLPPRGFNLYVLPTNFIDGTGAPARVVATSNLHTCNGTPSISYMFNIVLTMCILFQKIIKTIV
;
A
#
# COMPACT_ATOMS: atom_id res chain seq x y z
N MET A 1 -51.52 -13.70 12.29
CA MET A 1 -50.51 -14.37 11.44
C MET A 1 -49.78 -13.44 10.49
N ARG A 2 -50.42 -12.52 9.74
CA ARG A 2 -49.74 -11.63 8.77
C ARG A 2 -48.72 -10.64 9.37
N GLY A 3 -48.90 -10.19 10.62
CA GLY A 3 -47.99 -9.24 11.26
C GLY A 3 -46.64 -9.84 11.66
N VAL A 4 -46.63 -11.07 12.17
CA VAL A 4 -45.40 -11.75 12.65
C VAL A 4 -44.46 -12.10 11.50
N THR A 5 -45.02 -12.44 10.33
CA THR A 5 -44.24 -12.78 9.12
C THR A 5 -43.46 -11.58 8.57
N VAL A 6 -44.01 -10.36 8.67
CA VAL A 6 -43.35 -9.13 8.18
C VAL A 6 -42.15 -8.76 9.05
N TRP A 7 -42.31 -8.75 10.37
CA TRP A 7 -41.22 -8.44 11.31
C TRP A 7 -40.02 -9.39 11.18
N ILE A 8 -40.28 -10.68 10.92
CA ILE A 8 -39.23 -11.69 10.77
C ILE A 8 -38.50 -11.55 9.43
N PHE A 9 -39.19 -11.22 8.34
CA PHE A 9 -38.53 -10.91 7.06
C PHE A 9 -37.66 -9.66 7.17
N THR A 10 -38.10 -8.64 7.91
CA THR A 10 -37.28 -7.45 8.18
C THR A 10 -36.06 -7.78 9.03
N PHE A 11 -36.21 -8.65 10.04
CA PHE A 11 -35.11 -9.05 10.94
C PHE A 11 -34.07 -9.95 10.25
N ILE A 12 -34.51 -10.91 9.43
CA ILE A 12 -33.61 -11.75 8.61
C ILE A 12 -32.96 -10.92 7.51
N SER A 13 -33.68 -9.97 6.90
CA SER A 13 -33.10 -8.98 5.99
C SER A 13 -32.03 -8.15 6.69
N LEU A 14 -32.28 -7.64 7.90
CA LEU A 14 -31.31 -6.90 8.71
C LEU A 14 -30.08 -7.75 9.07
N ILE A 15 -30.26 -8.99 9.50
CA ILE A 15 -29.14 -9.90 9.82
C ILE A 15 -28.35 -10.26 8.57
N LEU A 16 -29.01 -10.55 7.44
CA LEU A 16 -28.33 -10.80 6.16
C LEU A 16 -27.62 -9.54 5.67
N ASN A 17 -28.19 -8.35 5.85
CA ASN A 17 -27.57 -7.10 5.42
C ASN A 17 -26.39 -6.71 6.32
N GLU A 18 -26.46 -6.95 7.64
CA GLU A 18 -25.32 -6.73 8.55
C GLU A 18 -24.24 -7.81 8.42
N SER A 19 -24.59 -9.07 8.10
CA SER A 19 -23.61 -10.13 7.84
C SER A 19 -23.02 -10.08 6.42
N LEU A 20 -23.71 -9.48 5.45
CA LEU A 20 -23.19 -9.18 4.10
C LEU A 20 -22.40 -7.86 4.05
N ALA A 21 -22.53 -6.99 5.06
CA ALA A 21 -21.77 -5.73 5.14
C ALA A 21 -20.33 -5.91 5.65
N VAL A 22 -19.85 -7.15 5.81
CA VAL A 22 -18.41 -7.42 5.73
C VAL A 22 -18.03 -7.33 4.26
N TYR A 23 -17.74 -6.11 3.78
CA TYR A 23 -17.07 -5.93 2.51
C TYR A 23 -15.73 -6.66 2.59
N TYR A 24 -15.69 -7.90 2.07
CA TYR A 24 -14.44 -8.62 1.91
C TYR A 24 -13.65 -7.89 0.84
N TYR A 25 -12.65 -7.14 1.31
CA TYR A 25 -11.65 -6.55 0.45
C TYR A 25 -10.75 -7.67 -0.09
N TYR A 26 -11.16 -8.22 -1.23
CA TYR A 26 -10.48 -9.34 -1.87
C TYR A 26 -9.56 -8.84 -2.99
N ILE A 27 -8.27 -9.09 -2.81
CA ILE A 27 -7.25 -8.97 -3.85
C ILE A 27 -7.13 -10.35 -4.52
N GLU A 28 -7.63 -10.46 -5.75
CA GLU A 28 -7.64 -11.71 -6.52
C GLU A 28 -6.23 -12.20 -6.85
N HIS A 29 -5.34 -11.25 -7.16
CA HIS A 29 -3.94 -11.52 -7.48
C HIS A 29 -3.04 -10.49 -6.79
N PRO A 30 -1.82 -10.87 -6.36
CA PRO A 30 -0.89 -9.93 -5.76
C PRO A 30 -0.72 -8.66 -6.58
N ILE A 31 -0.84 -7.50 -5.93
CA ILE A 31 -0.66 -6.19 -6.55
C ILE A 31 0.80 -5.78 -6.36
N ASP A 32 1.51 -5.58 -7.46
CA ASP A 32 2.84 -4.99 -7.45
C ASP A 32 2.74 -3.47 -7.36
N LEU A 33 3.25 -2.93 -6.25
CA LEU A 33 3.25 -1.51 -5.93
C LEU A 33 4.60 -0.85 -6.22
N SER A 34 5.42 -1.45 -7.09
CA SER A 34 6.79 -0.99 -7.37
C SER A 34 6.95 -0.45 -8.78
N HIS A 35 7.77 0.57 -8.95
CA HIS A 35 8.26 1.01 -10.25
C HIS A 35 9.47 0.16 -10.69
N PRO A 36 9.55 -0.26 -11.97
CA PRO A 36 10.73 -0.96 -12.48
C PRO A 36 11.92 0.00 -12.52
N ILE A 37 13.10 -0.55 -12.24
CA ILE A 37 14.38 0.18 -12.28
C ILE A 37 15.00 -0.01 -13.66
N ASP A 38 15.26 1.10 -14.34
CA ASP A 38 15.96 1.21 -15.61
C ASP A 38 16.83 2.48 -15.64
N GLU A 39 17.49 2.77 -16.76
CA GLU A 39 18.31 3.97 -16.98
C GLU A 39 17.56 5.30 -16.81
N ASN A 40 16.22 5.28 -16.86
CA ASN A 40 15.37 6.46 -16.69
C ASN A 40 14.82 6.59 -15.25
N THR A 41 15.21 5.70 -14.34
CA THR A 41 14.82 5.73 -12.92
C THR A 41 15.08 7.09 -12.30
N ILE A 42 14.13 7.55 -11.50
CA ILE A 42 14.23 8.82 -10.78
C ILE A 42 14.82 8.53 -9.40
N PHE A 43 15.89 9.24 -9.07
CA PHE A 43 16.55 9.23 -7.77
C PHE A 43 16.35 10.58 -7.10
N SER A 44 16.42 10.57 -5.77
CA SER A 44 16.26 11.78 -4.95
C SER A 44 17.37 12.79 -5.22
N ASP A 45 18.59 12.30 -5.49
CA ASP A 45 19.75 13.10 -5.89
C ASP A 45 19.88 13.19 -7.42
N SER A 46 19.97 14.42 -7.92
CA SER A 46 19.88 14.73 -9.35
C SER A 46 21.11 14.36 -10.17
N SER A 47 22.23 13.99 -9.54
CA SER A 47 23.51 13.71 -10.22
C SER A 47 23.77 12.23 -10.53
N GLU A 48 22.98 11.31 -9.99
CA GLU A 48 23.27 9.88 -10.10
C GLU A 48 22.33 9.16 -11.08
N THR A 49 22.91 8.33 -11.95
CA THR A 49 22.18 7.55 -12.96
C THR A 49 22.39 6.07 -12.74
N VAL A 50 21.37 5.26 -13.02
CA VAL A 50 21.57 3.81 -13.10
C VAL A 50 22.52 3.52 -14.24
N ARG A 51 23.66 2.89 -13.95
CA ARG A 51 24.53 2.34 -14.98
C ARG A 51 24.27 0.86 -15.08
N VAL A 52 23.64 0.44 -16.18
CA VAL A 52 23.49 -0.97 -16.52
C VAL A 52 24.52 -1.32 -17.59
N SER A 53 25.45 -2.21 -17.27
CA SER A 53 26.44 -2.71 -18.22
C SER A 53 26.21 -4.18 -18.49
N THR A 54 25.93 -4.56 -19.73
CA THR A 54 25.85 -5.98 -20.12
C THR A 54 27.27 -6.52 -20.26
N LEU A 55 27.70 -7.36 -19.32
CA LEU A 55 29.06 -7.86 -19.25
C LEU A 55 29.38 -8.87 -20.36
N ALA A 56 28.42 -9.73 -20.70
CA ALA A 56 28.56 -10.69 -21.78
C ALA A 56 27.19 -11.19 -22.26
N LYS A 57 27.07 -11.42 -23.57
CA LYS A 57 26.09 -12.33 -24.16
C LYS A 57 26.88 -13.44 -24.82
N THR A 58 26.85 -14.64 -24.26
CA THR A 58 27.62 -15.75 -24.82
C THR A 58 26.72 -16.96 -25.08
N LYS A 59 26.98 -17.63 -26.20
CA LYS A 59 26.48 -18.97 -26.46
C LYS A 59 27.62 -19.93 -26.12
N ILE A 60 27.65 -20.41 -24.89
CA ILE A 60 28.57 -21.48 -24.50
C ILE A 60 27.81 -22.80 -24.73
N TYR A 61 28.35 -23.64 -25.62
CA TYR A 61 27.70 -24.85 -26.15
C TYR A 61 26.37 -24.57 -26.87
N THR A 62 25.22 -24.79 -26.22
CA THR A 62 23.84 -24.56 -26.71
C THR A 62 23.06 -23.56 -25.84
N GLN A 63 23.68 -22.99 -24.80
CA GLN A 63 22.98 -22.22 -23.77
C GLN A 63 23.10 -20.72 -24.01
N TYR A 64 21.99 -20.00 -23.87
CA TYR A 64 21.95 -18.54 -23.91
C TYR A 64 22.09 -17.99 -22.48
N ILE A 65 23.20 -17.31 -22.20
CA ILE A 65 23.51 -16.74 -20.89
C ILE A 65 23.78 -15.24 -21.03
N VAL A 66 23.17 -14.43 -20.16
CA VAL A 66 23.31 -12.96 -20.10
C VAL A 66 23.58 -12.56 -18.66
N TYR A 67 24.57 -11.70 -18.46
CA TYR A 67 24.87 -11.07 -17.18
C TYR A 67 24.85 -9.54 -17.32
N GLN A 68 24.38 -8.85 -16.29
CA GLN A 68 24.38 -7.39 -16.21
C GLN A 68 24.98 -6.96 -14.87
N GLU A 69 25.79 -5.92 -14.90
CA GLU A 69 26.20 -5.16 -13.74
C GLU A 69 25.33 -3.92 -13.61
N GLN A 70 24.97 -3.56 -12.38
CA GLN A 70 24.15 -2.40 -12.07
C GLN A 70 24.85 -1.57 -10.99
N CYS A 71 25.01 -0.28 -11.23
CA CYS A 71 25.36 0.71 -10.21
C CYS A 71 24.15 1.61 -10.01
N LEU A 72 23.66 1.68 -8.77
CA LEU A 72 22.46 2.42 -8.43
C LEU A 72 22.60 3.07 -7.03
N PRO A 73 22.10 4.30 -6.87
CA PRO A 73 21.93 4.91 -5.55
C PRO A 73 20.95 4.10 -4.69
N GLU A 74 21.08 4.22 -3.36
CA GLU A 74 20.16 3.59 -2.38
C GLU A 74 18.72 4.12 -2.50
N HIS A 75 18.59 5.43 -2.75
CA HIS A 75 17.33 6.17 -2.67
C HIS A 75 16.78 6.53 -4.05
N GLY A 76 16.09 5.57 -4.69
CA GLY A 76 15.32 5.86 -5.89
C GLY A 76 14.49 4.70 -6.40
N SER A 77 13.62 5.02 -7.35
CA SER A 77 12.43 4.21 -7.62
C SER A 77 11.61 3.96 -6.34
N THR A 78 10.75 2.95 -6.37
CA THR A 78 10.16 2.42 -5.14
C THR A 78 11.26 1.85 -4.25
N HIS A 79 11.49 2.48 -3.10
CA HIS A 79 12.58 2.14 -2.20
C HIS A 79 12.16 2.33 -0.74
N VAL A 80 12.93 1.74 0.17
CA VAL A 80 12.79 1.92 1.61
C VAL A 80 13.86 2.88 2.09
N ASP A 81 13.48 3.86 2.90
CA ASP A 81 14.39 4.62 3.74
C ASP A 81 14.46 3.97 5.11
N ALA A 82 15.64 3.48 5.46
CA ALA A 82 15.87 2.98 6.81
C ALA A 82 15.90 4.16 7.80
N PRO A 83 15.48 3.96 9.07
CA PRO A 83 15.58 5.00 10.09
C PRO A 83 16.98 5.62 10.20
N ARG A 84 18.05 4.87 9.91
CA ARG A 84 19.43 5.37 9.85
C ARG A 84 19.61 6.61 8.97
N HIS A 85 18.80 6.74 7.91
CA HIS A 85 18.87 7.84 6.95
C HIS A 85 18.74 9.22 7.62
N PHE A 86 17.87 9.36 8.62
CA PHE A 86 17.69 10.60 9.39
C PHE A 86 17.93 10.45 10.90
N ASN A 87 18.20 9.24 11.38
CA ASN A 87 18.55 8.96 12.77
C ASN A 87 19.87 8.20 12.86
N LYS A 88 20.91 8.91 13.27
CA LYS A 88 22.23 8.43 13.72
C LYS A 88 22.25 7.07 14.43
N ASN A 89 21.23 6.72 15.22
CA ASN A 89 21.16 5.49 16.00
C ASN A 89 20.01 4.56 15.55
N GLY A 90 19.36 4.88 14.43
CA GLY A 90 18.22 4.14 13.91
C GLY A 90 18.64 2.86 13.19
N TRP A 91 17.68 1.99 12.90
CA TRP A 91 17.93 0.79 12.09
C TRP A 91 18.49 1.14 10.71
N THR A 92 19.54 0.42 10.30
CA THR A 92 19.93 0.30 8.88
C THR A 92 18.97 -0.66 8.18
N ILE A 93 19.04 -0.77 6.84
CA ILE A 93 18.19 -1.70 6.09
C ILE A 93 18.29 -3.13 6.65
N SER A 94 19.49 -3.61 6.94
CA SER A 94 19.71 -4.95 7.48
C SER A 94 19.27 -5.12 8.94
N ASP A 95 19.04 -4.03 9.67
CA ASP A 95 18.61 -4.08 11.07
C ASP A 95 17.08 -4.12 11.22
N ILE A 96 16.32 -3.74 10.19
CA ILE A 96 14.85 -3.73 10.26
C ILE A 96 14.36 -5.16 10.49
N PRO A 97 13.63 -5.44 11.60
CA PRO A 97 13.11 -6.78 11.83
C PRO A 97 12.21 -7.24 10.68
N LEU A 98 12.52 -8.40 10.10
CA LEU A 98 11.83 -8.90 8.90
C LEU A 98 10.30 -8.98 9.07
N TYR A 99 9.82 -9.32 10.27
CA TYR A 99 8.38 -9.41 10.52
C TYR A 99 7.67 -8.04 10.47
N LEU A 100 8.38 -6.92 10.62
CA LEU A 100 7.83 -5.58 10.48
C LEU A 100 7.68 -5.16 9.02
N LEU A 101 8.47 -5.76 8.12
CA LEU A 101 8.37 -5.59 6.67
C LEU A 101 7.19 -6.39 6.05
N MET A 102 6.52 -7.21 6.86
CA MET A 102 5.47 -8.15 6.44
C MET A 102 4.28 -8.09 7.40
N VAL A 103 3.50 -7.02 7.33
CA VAL A 103 2.38 -6.76 8.25
C VAL A 103 1.12 -6.34 7.47
N GLU A 104 0.01 -6.14 8.16
CA GLU A 104 -1.19 -5.60 7.53
C GLU A 104 -0.93 -4.20 6.97
N GLY A 105 -1.41 -3.95 5.76
CA GLY A 105 -1.39 -2.62 5.16
C GLY A 105 -2.72 -1.89 5.38
N VAL A 106 -2.63 -0.57 5.52
CA VAL A 106 -3.78 0.33 5.41
C VAL A 106 -3.53 1.32 4.28
N HIS A 107 -4.55 1.56 3.46
CA HIS A 107 -4.48 2.46 2.31
C HIS A 107 -5.34 3.70 2.55
N ILE A 108 -4.67 4.85 2.66
CA ILE A 108 -5.28 6.16 2.87
C ILE A 108 -5.18 6.90 1.54
N ASP A 109 -6.29 6.90 0.80
CA ASP A 109 -6.39 7.63 -0.47
C ASP A 109 -6.91 9.05 -0.21
N VAL A 110 -6.02 10.03 -0.38
CA VAL A 110 -6.32 11.47 -0.31
C VAL A 110 -6.18 12.13 -1.68
N SER A 111 -6.06 11.36 -2.77
CA SER A 111 -5.83 11.89 -4.12
C SER A 111 -6.92 12.86 -4.59
N ALA A 112 -8.18 12.63 -4.17
CA ALA A 112 -9.29 13.53 -4.43
C ALA A 112 -9.16 14.86 -3.66
N GLU A 113 -8.62 14.82 -2.44
CA GLU A 113 -8.42 16.00 -1.58
C GLU A 113 -7.21 16.83 -2.03
N VAL A 114 -6.17 16.17 -2.56
CA VAL A 114 -5.03 16.84 -3.20
C VAL A 114 -5.52 17.74 -4.32
N ASN A 115 -6.47 17.31 -5.16
CA ASN A 115 -7.14 18.15 -6.16
C ASN A 115 -6.20 19.05 -7.00
N ASN A 116 -5.09 18.49 -7.48
CA ASN A 116 -4.01 19.20 -8.19
C ASN A 116 -3.27 20.30 -7.39
N ASN A 117 -3.48 20.40 -6.08
CA ASN A 117 -2.65 21.18 -5.19
C ASN A 117 -1.33 20.44 -4.95
N GLU A 118 -0.31 20.83 -5.71
CA GLU A 118 1.08 20.35 -5.56
C GLU A 118 1.70 20.64 -4.19
N ASN A 119 1.12 21.55 -3.38
CA ASN A 119 1.54 21.87 -2.01
C ASN A 119 0.59 21.26 -0.96
N PHE A 120 -0.18 20.23 -1.30
CA PHE A 120 -1.05 19.58 -0.34
C PHE A 120 -0.25 19.01 0.84
N ILE A 121 -0.69 19.31 2.05
CA ILE A 121 -0.05 18.83 3.28
C ILE A 121 -1.03 17.92 4.01
N LEU A 122 -0.65 16.66 4.20
CA LEU A 122 -1.43 15.71 4.99
C LEU A 122 -1.38 16.11 6.46
N GLN A 123 -2.53 16.52 6.99
CA GLN A 123 -2.76 16.82 8.40
C GLN A 123 -3.35 15.64 9.20
N PRO A 124 -3.25 15.65 10.54
CA PRO A 124 -3.82 14.60 11.40
C PRO A 124 -5.31 14.33 11.18
N HIS A 125 -6.10 15.36 10.85
CA HIS A 125 -7.54 15.20 10.68
C HIS A 125 -7.90 14.30 9.50
N HIS A 126 -7.08 14.25 8.43
CA HIS A 126 -7.29 13.30 7.34
C HIS A 126 -7.16 11.85 7.84
N LEU A 127 -6.13 11.57 8.66
CA LEU A 127 -5.88 10.25 9.25
C LEU A 127 -6.98 9.85 10.24
N ILE A 128 -7.41 10.78 11.10
CA ILE A 128 -8.50 10.56 12.05
C ILE A 128 -9.82 10.29 11.32
N ASN A 129 -10.11 11.03 10.24
CA ASN A 129 -11.33 10.83 9.45
C ASN A 129 -11.29 9.47 8.74
N TRP A 130 -10.13 9.06 8.23
CA TRP A 130 -9.95 7.73 7.67
C TRP A 130 -10.22 6.64 8.71
N GLU A 131 -9.66 6.75 9.92
CA GLU A 131 -9.87 5.78 11.01
C GLU A 131 -11.34 5.71 11.46
N ARG A 132 -12.03 6.86 11.50
CA ARG A 132 -13.48 6.90 11.77
C ARG A 132 -14.30 6.15 10.73
N LYS A 133 -13.89 6.23 9.45
CA LYS A 133 -14.61 5.60 8.33
C LYS A 133 -14.28 4.13 8.16
N HIS A 134 -13.04 3.74 8.43
CA HIS A 134 -12.50 2.40 8.12
C HIS A 134 -12.11 1.59 9.38
N GLY A 135 -12.36 2.10 10.57
CA GLY A 135 -12.07 1.45 11.85
C GLY A 135 -10.63 1.65 12.35
N SER A 136 -10.36 1.21 13.59
CA SER A 136 -9.06 1.36 14.26
C SER A 136 -7.91 0.74 13.47
N LEU A 137 -6.76 1.41 13.41
CA LEU A 137 -5.55 0.85 12.78
C LEU A 137 -5.19 -0.54 13.35
N PRO A 138 -4.75 -1.49 12.50
CA PRO A 138 -4.13 -2.75 12.95
C PRO A 138 -2.85 -2.47 13.74
N ASN A 139 -2.38 -3.44 14.51
CA ASN A 139 -1.15 -3.32 15.29
C ASN A 139 -0.31 -4.61 15.18
N PRO A 140 0.87 -4.58 14.54
CA PRO A 140 1.43 -3.46 13.77
C PRO A 140 0.77 -3.29 12.40
N CYS A 141 0.96 -2.13 11.75
CA CYS A 141 0.59 -1.93 10.34
C CYS A 141 1.58 -1.05 9.57
N ILE A 142 1.55 -1.16 8.24
CA ILE A 142 2.18 -0.20 7.32
C ILE A 142 1.09 0.69 6.73
N MET A 143 1.31 1.99 6.78
CA MET A 143 0.35 2.98 6.30
C MET A 143 0.79 3.54 4.96
N LEU A 144 0.01 3.25 3.93
CA LEU A 144 0.22 3.71 2.56
C LEU A 144 -0.66 4.93 2.29
N ILE A 145 -0.04 6.10 2.09
CA ILE A 145 -0.71 7.35 1.74
C ILE A 145 -0.62 7.55 0.23
N ASN A 146 -1.78 7.60 -0.43
CA ASN A 146 -1.89 7.82 -1.86
C ASN A 146 -2.31 9.27 -2.13
N PHE A 147 -1.38 10.07 -2.66
CA PHE A 147 -1.63 11.45 -3.08
C PHE A 147 -2.09 11.55 -4.54
N GLY A 148 -2.14 10.43 -5.28
CA GLY A 148 -2.42 10.42 -6.71
C GLY A 148 -1.27 11.00 -7.54
N TRP A 149 -0.03 10.85 -7.04
CA TRP A 149 1.21 11.30 -7.66
C TRP A 149 1.86 10.25 -8.58
N SER A 150 1.68 8.95 -8.29
CA SER A 150 2.37 7.83 -8.96
C SER A 150 2.33 7.85 -10.50
N TRP A 151 1.22 8.30 -11.10
CA TRP A 151 1.07 8.35 -12.56
C TRP A 151 2.08 9.29 -13.25
N ARG A 152 2.63 10.27 -12.51
CA ARG A 152 3.63 11.22 -13.01
C ARG A 152 5.01 10.58 -13.12
N TYR A 153 5.29 9.46 -12.44
CA TYR A 153 6.63 8.87 -12.28
C TYR A 153 7.41 8.71 -13.59
N LYS A 154 6.77 8.25 -14.66
CA LYS A 154 7.45 8.07 -15.97
C LYS A 154 7.74 9.39 -16.71
N GLN A 155 7.27 10.52 -16.19
CA GLN A 155 7.50 11.86 -16.71
C GLN A 155 8.29 12.66 -15.67
N ARG A 156 9.63 12.54 -15.68
CA ARG A 156 10.53 13.14 -14.67
C ARG A 156 10.18 14.58 -14.31
N VAL A 157 9.94 15.42 -15.31
CA VAL A 157 9.59 16.85 -15.11
C VAL A 157 8.28 16.99 -14.33
N LEU A 158 7.27 16.17 -14.61
CA LEU A 158 6.00 16.20 -13.86
C LEU A 158 6.12 15.58 -12.47
N TYR A 159 6.94 14.53 -12.32
CA TYR A 159 7.08 13.81 -11.05
C TYR A 159 7.85 14.62 -10.01
N THR A 160 9.02 15.14 -10.42
CA THR A 160 9.84 16.05 -9.60
C THR A 160 9.14 17.38 -9.38
N ASN A 161 8.41 17.84 -10.42
CA ASN A 161 7.72 19.12 -10.47
C ASN A 161 8.61 20.26 -9.96
N GLU A 162 9.87 20.25 -10.39
CA GLU A 162 10.90 21.16 -9.92
C GLU A 162 10.89 22.46 -10.72
N ARG A 163 10.92 23.59 -10.02
CA ARG A 163 11.01 24.95 -10.59
C ARG A 163 11.97 25.76 -9.74
N ASP A 164 12.95 26.40 -10.38
CA ASP A 164 13.98 27.21 -9.71
C ASP A 164 14.73 26.47 -8.58
N GLY A 165 14.94 25.17 -8.76
CA GLY A 165 15.60 24.29 -7.77
C GLY A 165 14.72 23.88 -6.59
N ILE A 166 13.42 24.23 -6.60
CA ILE A 166 12.44 23.86 -5.57
C ILE A 166 11.47 22.83 -6.16
N ARG A 167 11.26 21.72 -5.45
CA ARG A 167 10.30 20.68 -5.85
C ARG A 167 8.93 20.96 -5.24
N TYR A 168 7.88 20.53 -5.93
CA TYR A 168 6.50 20.77 -5.51
C TYR A 168 5.68 19.49 -5.63
N PHE A 169 5.53 18.80 -4.52
CA PHE A 169 4.66 17.63 -4.41
C PHE A 169 4.13 17.49 -2.98
N PRO A 170 3.00 16.80 -2.79
CA PRO A 170 2.39 16.62 -1.49
C PRO A 170 3.28 15.87 -0.50
N GLY A 171 3.04 16.05 0.79
CA GLY A 171 3.73 15.32 1.84
C GLY A 171 3.04 15.43 3.19
N LEU A 172 3.66 14.84 4.22
CA LEU A 172 3.13 14.83 5.58
C LEU A 172 3.45 16.14 6.30
N SER A 173 2.52 16.63 7.12
CA SER A 173 2.87 17.63 8.13
C SER A 173 3.66 16.99 9.27
N LYS A 174 4.41 17.84 9.97
CA LYS A 174 5.01 17.51 11.26
C LYS A 174 3.99 16.92 12.23
N GLU A 175 2.79 17.51 12.29
CA GLU A 175 1.72 17.10 13.19
C GLU A 175 1.17 15.72 12.80
N ALA A 176 1.07 15.41 11.50
CA ALA A 176 0.67 14.09 11.04
C ALA A 176 1.71 13.03 11.41
N ALA A 177 3.01 13.31 11.25
CA ALA A 177 4.08 12.43 11.68
C ALA A 177 4.03 12.16 13.20
N LEU A 178 3.80 13.19 14.02
CA LEU A 178 3.62 13.04 15.47
C LEU A 178 2.37 12.21 15.80
N TRP A 179 1.25 12.44 15.11
CA TRP A 179 0.05 11.63 15.30
C TRP A 179 0.31 10.15 15.01
N ILE A 180 1.00 9.85 13.91
CA ILE A 180 1.41 8.48 13.52
C ILE A 180 2.22 7.83 14.65
N VAL A 181 3.25 8.51 15.14
CA VAL A 181 4.08 8.03 16.26
C VAL A 181 3.23 7.76 17.50
N HIS A 182 2.34 8.69 17.87
CA HIS A 182 1.50 8.57 19.05
C HIS A 182 0.49 7.41 18.98
N THR A 183 0.18 6.90 17.79
CA THR A 183 -0.65 5.69 17.68
C THR A 183 0.04 4.47 18.29
N GLY A 184 1.37 4.39 18.21
CA GLY A 184 2.16 3.23 18.60
C GLY A 184 1.92 1.97 17.76
N LYS A 185 1.26 2.09 16.61
CA LYS A 185 0.82 0.96 15.77
C LYS A 185 1.51 0.89 14.41
N VAL A 186 1.98 2.03 13.90
CA VAL A 186 2.53 2.14 12.55
C VAL A 186 4.02 1.87 12.58
N VAL A 187 4.48 0.95 11.73
CA VAL A 187 5.89 0.53 11.66
C VAL A 187 6.58 0.96 10.37
N GLY A 188 5.80 1.32 9.35
CA GLY A 188 6.31 1.97 8.15
C GLY A 188 5.26 2.88 7.49
N ILE A 189 5.74 3.92 6.79
CA ILE A 189 4.91 4.83 5.99
C ILE A 189 5.29 4.71 4.52
N GLY A 190 4.32 4.55 3.63
CA GLY A 190 4.54 4.59 2.19
C GLY A 190 3.85 5.78 1.52
N VAL A 191 4.50 6.41 0.56
CA VAL A 191 3.95 7.50 -0.26
C VAL A 191 4.26 7.28 -1.73
N ASP A 192 3.45 7.85 -2.63
CA ASP A 192 3.70 7.82 -4.08
C ASP A 192 4.52 9.01 -4.61
N THR A 193 4.94 9.90 -3.72
CA THR A 193 5.84 11.04 -3.99
C THR A 193 7.31 10.66 -3.82
N MET A 194 8.21 11.56 -4.24
CA MET A 194 9.66 11.43 -4.09
C MET A 194 10.16 11.66 -2.67
N SER A 195 9.26 12.06 -1.77
CA SER A 195 9.57 12.20 -0.35
C SER A 195 8.30 12.02 0.48
N ILE A 196 8.41 11.47 1.69
CA ILE A 196 7.32 11.57 2.68
C ILE A 196 7.12 13.00 3.19
N ASP A 197 8.14 13.85 3.09
CA ASP A 197 8.04 15.28 3.36
C ASP A 197 7.50 16.04 2.13
N PRO A 198 6.89 17.23 2.31
CA PRO A 198 6.50 18.09 1.20
C PRO A 198 7.70 18.42 0.31
N GLY A 199 7.51 18.52 -1.00
CA GLY A 199 8.64 18.70 -1.93
C GLY A 199 9.46 19.97 -1.72
N ASN A 200 8.87 21.00 -1.10
CA ASN A 200 9.52 22.25 -0.73
C ASN A 200 10.05 22.27 0.71
N SER A 201 10.02 21.13 1.41
CA SER A 201 10.53 20.99 2.77
C SER A 201 12.05 21.13 2.80
N THR A 202 12.54 21.90 3.77
CA THR A 202 13.97 22.04 4.07
C THR A 202 14.32 21.48 5.45
N SER A 203 13.31 21.21 6.29
CA SER A 203 13.48 20.70 7.64
C SER A 203 13.36 19.18 7.74
N PHE A 204 12.72 18.54 6.75
CA PHE A 204 12.47 17.09 6.71
C PHE A 204 11.88 16.57 8.03
N ASP A 205 10.89 17.30 8.57
CA ASP A 205 10.34 17.02 9.90
C ASP A 205 9.68 15.64 9.96
N ALA A 206 9.00 15.20 8.88
CA ALA A 206 8.37 13.88 8.88
C ALA A 206 9.42 12.77 8.95
N HIS A 207 10.45 12.83 8.11
CA HIS A 207 11.59 11.93 8.17
C HIS A 207 12.25 11.87 9.54
N ARG A 208 12.59 13.04 10.10
CA ARG A 208 13.30 13.14 11.39
C ARG A 208 12.48 12.56 12.53
N ILE A 209 11.18 12.85 12.55
CA ILE A 209 10.26 12.34 13.58
C ILE A 209 10.12 10.82 13.44
N LEU A 210 9.73 10.32 12.26
CA LEU A 210 9.46 8.89 12.08
C LEU A 210 10.73 8.04 12.29
N SER A 211 11.87 8.48 11.76
CA SER A 211 13.16 7.80 11.93
C SER A 211 13.64 7.79 13.39
N HIS A 212 13.30 8.81 14.18
CA HIS A 212 13.62 8.82 15.61
C HIS A 212 12.95 7.66 16.36
N PHE A 213 11.76 7.25 15.91
CA PHE A 213 10.99 6.15 16.49
C PHE A 213 11.16 4.82 15.72
N ASN A 214 12.17 4.70 14.86
CA ASN A 214 12.42 3.52 14.02
C ASN A 214 11.23 3.12 13.11
N ILE A 215 10.44 4.10 12.67
CA ILE A 215 9.44 3.92 11.63
C ILE A 215 10.15 4.18 10.29
N TYR A 216 10.20 3.17 9.43
CA TYR A 216 10.83 3.29 8.11
C TYR A 216 9.88 3.93 7.10
N SER A 217 10.44 4.48 6.01
CA SER A 217 9.64 5.09 4.94
C SER A 217 9.75 4.30 3.65
N ILE A 218 8.75 4.43 2.78
CA ILE A 218 8.70 3.82 1.46
C ILE A 218 8.27 4.90 0.48
N GLU A 219 9.14 5.26 -0.44
CA GLU A 219 8.88 6.37 -1.35
C GLU A 219 8.63 5.86 -2.77
N SER A 220 8.01 6.69 -3.61
CA SER A 220 7.67 6.34 -4.99
C SER A 220 6.85 5.04 -5.14
N ILE A 221 5.84 4.84 -4.29
CA ILE A 221 4.86 3.74 -4.46
C ILE A 221 4.12 3.85 -5.80
N ASN A 222 4.07 2.74 -6.54
CA ASN A 222 3.38 2.64 -7.83
C ASN A 222 1.95 2.13 -7.66
N TYR A 223 0.99 3.01 -7.37
CA TYR A 223 -0.42 2.61 -7.39
C TYR A 223 -0.91 2.28 -8.81
N PRO A 224 -1.54 1.11 -9.02
CA PRO A 224 -2.18 0.78 -10.29
C PRO A 224 -3.19 1.87 -10.66
N ASN A 225 -2.99 2.49 -11.81
CA ASN A 225 -3.87 3.54 -12.30
C ASN A 225 -4.16 3.37 -13.79
N ALA A 226 -5.36 3.75 -14.22
CA ALA A 226 -5.79 3.68 -15.62
C ALA A 226 -4.96 4.55 -16.58
N LYS A 227 -4.19 5.50 -16.05
CA LYS A 227 -3.38 6.44 -16.82
C LYS A 227 -1.97 5.92 -17.13
N SER A 228 -1.52 4.85 -16.46
CA SER A 228 -0.19 4.24 -16.64
C SER A 228 -0.20 3.28 -17.84
N LYS A 229 0.40 3.72 -18.95
CA LYS A 229 0.52 2.94 -20.19
C LYS A 229 1.31 1.63 -20.00
N TYR A 230 2.17 1.54 -18.99
CA TYR A 230 3.04 0.38 -18.74
C TYR A 230 2.33 -0.70 -17.90
N GLN A 231 1.49 -0.31 -16.94
CA GLN A 231 0.65 -1.25 -16.18
C GLN A 231 -0.24 -2.06 -17.14
N ARG A 232 -0.79 -1.41 -18.18
CA ARG A 232 -1.64 -2.07 -19.18
C ARG A 232 -1.01 -3.27 -19.89
N LYS A 233 0.33 -3.40 -20.02
CA LYS A 233 0.89 -4.59 -20.69
C LYS A 233 0.89 -5.84 -19.82
N PHE A 234 0.99 -5.68 -18.50
CA PHE A 234 0.88 -6.79 -17.55
C PHE A 234 -0.59 -7.03 -17.15
N ASP A 235 -1.35 -5.94 -17.04
CA ASP A 235 -2.76 -5.90 -16.64
C ASP A 235 -3.76 -6.12 -17.78
N ALA A 236 -3.34 -6.12 -19.06
CA ALA A 236 -4.23 -6.40 -20.20
C ALA A 236 -4.88 -7.80 -20.18
N ARG A 237 -4.49 -8.65 -19.22
CA ARG A 237 -5.12 -9.95 -18.95
C ARG A 237 -6.31 -9.86 -17.99
N PHE A 238 -6.53 -8.73 -17.35
CA PHE A 238 -7.58 -8.52 -16.36
C PHE A 238 -8.60 -7.52 -16.91
N GLU A 239 -9.89 -7.85 -16.76
CA GLU A 239 -10.99 -6.99 -17.22
C GLU A 239 -11.06 -5.67 -16.43
N HIS A 240 -10.45 -5.61 -15.24
CA HIS A 240 -10.47 -4.47 -14.33
C HIS A 240 -9.06 -4.23 -13.75
N ILE A 241 -8.65 -2.96 -13.63
CA ILE A 241 -7.40 -2.59 -12.96
C ILE A 241 -7.62 -2.77 -11.45
N PRO A 242 -6.86 -3.65 -10.77
CA PRO A 242 -7.03 -3.87 -9.34
C PRO A 242 -6.68 -2.59 -8.58
N THR A 243 -7.60 -2.12 -7.73
CA THR A 243 -7.36 -1.01 -6.81
C THR A 243 -7.05 -1.56 -5.42
N LEU A 244 -6.16 -0.88 -4.70
CA LEU A 244 -5.84 -1.27 -3.33
C LEU A 244 -7.01 -0.87 -2.41
N PRO A 245 -7.64 -1.80 -1.68
CA PRO A 245 -8.71 -1.47 -0.76
C PRO A 245 -8.16 -0.68 0.45
N PRO A 246 -9.01 0.07 1.20
CA PRO A 246 -8.56 0.75 2.41
C PRO A 246 -7.91 -0.20 3.42
N ARG A 247 -8.38 -1.45 3.52
CA ARG A 247 -7.94 -2.46 4.51
C ARG A 247 -8.07 -3.87 3.97
N GLY A 248 -7.70 -4.87 4.78
CA GLY A 248 -7.94 -6.29 4.51
C GLY A 248 -6.86 -6.96 3.68
N PHE A 249 -5.69 -6.33 3.57
CA PHE A 249 -4.56 -6.85 2.81
C PHE A 249 -3.28 -6.89 3.65
N ASN A 250 -2.43 -7.88 3.35
CA ASN A 250 -1.06 -7.95 3.85
C ASN A 250 -0.16 -7.19 2.88
N LEU A 251 0.83 -6.50 3.42
CA LEU A 251 1.84 -5.78 2.66
C LEU A 251 3.21 -6.41 2.91
N TYR A 252 3.92 -6.71 1.84
CA TYR A 252 5.28 -7.22 1.85
C TYR A 252 6.20 -6.16 1.26
N VAL A 253 7.13 -5.67 2.06
CA VAL A 253 8.12 -4.67 1.67
C VAL A 253 9.46 -5.36 1.60
N LEU A 254 9.97 -5.60 0.40
CA LEU A 254 11.15 -6.45 0.17
C LEU A 254 12.33 -5.61 -0.35
N PRO A 255 13.03 -4.85 0.52
CA PRO A 255 14.24 -4.14 0.13
C PRO A 255 15.40 -5.10 -0.13
N THR A 256 16.36 -4.67 -0.94
CA THR A 256 17.65 -5.37 -1.02
C THR A 256 18.36 -5.29 0.34
N ASN A 257 18.84 -6.43 0.86
CA ASN A 257 19.42 -6.50 2.20
C ASN A 257 20.89 -6.00 2.24
N PHE A 258 21.08 -4.68 2.11
CA PHE A 258 22.39 -4.05 2.23
C PHE A 258 22.79 -3.90 3.70
N ILE A 259 23.99 -4.39 4.04
CA ILE A 259 24.61 -4.16 5.36
C ILE A 259 24.91 -2.66 5.49
N ASP A 260 24.54 -2.08 6.63
CA ASP A 260 24.69 -0.65 6.93
C ASP A 260 23.93 0.31 5.99
N GLY A 261 23.08 -0.21 5.11
CA GLY A 261 22.37 0.59 4.12
C GLY A 261 21.42 1.61 4.76
N THR A 262 21.43 2.83 4.25
CA THR A 262 20.52 3.90 4.71
C THR A 262 19.22 3.92 3.91
N GLY A 263 19.24 3.39 2.70
CA GLY A 263 18.07 3.03 1.92
C GLY A 263 18.33 1.80 1.05
N ALA A 264 17.28 1.27 0.44
CA ALA A 264 17.42 0.26 -0.60
C ALA A 264 16.18 0.21 -1.50
N PRO A 265 16.36 -0.01 -2.82
CA PRO A 265 15.24 -0.29 -3.69
C PRO A 265 14.48 -1.53 -3.22
N ALA A 266 13.16 -1.48 -3.34
CA ALA A 266 12.27 -2.47 -2.77
C ALA A 266 11.21 -2.93 -3.75
N ARG A 267 10.91 -4.23 -3.68
CA ARG A 267 9.70 -4.80 -4.29
C ARG A 267 8.59 -4.78 -3.25
N VAL A 268 7.57 -3.95 -3.47
CA VAL A 268 6.43 -3.81 -2.57
C VAL A 268 5.23 -4.54 -3.17
N VAL A 269 4.64 -5.47 -2.42
CA VAL A 269 3.55 -6.34 -2.90
C VAL A 269 2.42 -6.36 -1.88
N ALA A 270 1.18 -6.21 -2.36
CA ALA A 270 -0.02 -6.38 -1.55
C ALA A 270 -0.77 -7.66 -1.91
N THR A 271 -1.24 -8.41 -0.91
CA THR A 271 -2.06 -9.63 -1.10
C THR A 271 -3.27 -9.65 -0.17
N SER A 272 -4.30 -10.41 -0.51
CA SER A 272 -5.44 -10.66 0.40
C SER A 272 -4.98 -11.19 1.76
N ASN A 273 -5.67 -10.78 2.83
CA ASN A 273 -5.45 -11.34 4.16
C ASN A 273 -6.12 -12.73 4.26
N LEU A 274 -5.31 -13.80 4.20
CA LEU A 274 -5.78 -15.19 4.18
C LEU A 274 -6.57 -15.61 5.43
N HIS A 275 -6.48 -14.85 6.53
CA HIS A 275 -7.29 -15.09 7.73
C HIS A 275 -8.79 -14.89 7.51
N THR A 276 -9.20 -14.18 6.45
CA THR A 276 -10.60 -14.07 6.02
C THR A 276 -11.04 -15.20 5.08
N CYS A 277 -10.10 -15.99 4.55
CA CYS A 277 -10.37 -17.05 3.57
C CYS A 277 -10.66 -18.42 4.22
N ASN A 278 -10.22 -18.64 5.46
CA ASN A 278 -10.44 -19.90 6.20
C ASN A 278 -11.88 -20.06 6.75
N GLY A 279 -12.74 -19.08 6.50
CA GLY A 279 -14.13 -19.09 6.91
C GLY A 279 -15.06 -18.79 5.75
N THR A 280 -14.80 -19.30 4.55
CA THR A 280 -15.89 -19.44 3.58
C THR A 280 -16.75 -20.63 4.03
N PRO A 281 -17.97 -20.44 4.56
CA PRO A 281 -18.99 -21.41 4.21
C PRO A 281 -19.01 -21.36 2.68
N SER A 282 -18.76 -22.47 1.99
CA SER A 282 -19.02 -22.50 0.55
C SER A 282 -20.41 -21.91 0.30
N ILE A 283 -20.67 -21.35 -0.89
CA ILE A 283 -22.03 -20.92 -1.25
C ILE A 283 -23.05 -22.04 -0.94
N SER A 284 -22.62 -23.31 -1.07
CA SER A 284 -23.34 -24.50 -0.64
C SER A 284 -23.63 -24.55 0.87
N TYR A 285 -22.69 -24.18 1.73
CA TYR A 285 -22.84 -24.17 3.19
C TYR A 285 -23.75 -23.04 3.67
N MET A 286 -23.68 -21.84 3.08
CA MET A 286 -24.65 -20.76 3.34
C MET A 286 -26.06 -21.14 2.83
N PHE A 287 -26.14 -21.75 1.65
CA PHE A 287 -27.40 -22.27 1.12
C PHE A 287 -27.98 -23.37 2.02
N ASN A 288 -27.13 -24.26 2.55
CA ASN A 288 -27.53 -25.32 3.48
C ASN A 288 -28.01 -24.78 4.83
N ILE A 289 -27.40 -23.73 5.38
CA ILE A 289 -27.87 -23.09 6.62
C ILE A 289 -29.26 -22.48 6.38
N VAL A 290 -29.43 -21.71 5.29
CA VAL A 290 -30.73 -21.11 4.93
C VAL A 290 -31.78 -22.18 4.68
N LEU A 291 -31.44 -23.25 3.95
CA LEU A 291 -32.35 -24.36 3.67
C LEU A 291 -32.72 -25.15 4.94
N THR A 292 -31.77 -25.38 5.84
CA THR A 292 -32.00 -26.08 7.11
C THR A 292 -32.90 -25.27 8.04
N MET A 293 -32.68 -23.94 8.12
CA MET A 293 -33.56 -23.04 8.86
C MET A 293 -34.98 -23.02 8.28
N CYS A 294 -35.11 -23.01 6.94
CA CYS A 294 -36.42 -23.11 6.27
C CYS A 294 -37.15 -24.44 6.56
N ILE A 295 -36.43 -25.57 6.59
CA ILE A 295 -37.01 -26.90 6.88
C ILE A 295 -37.44 -27.03 8.34
N LEU A 296 -36.60 -26.58 9.29
CA LEU A 296 -36.94 -26.53 10.71
C LEU A 296 -38.17 -25.65 10.95
N PHE A 297 -38.28 -24.53 10.25
CA PHE A 297 -39.41 -23.61 10.35
C PHE A 297 -40.71 -24.20 9.77
N GLN A 298 -40.64 -24.93 8.65
CA GLN A 298 -41.80 -25.67 8.12
C GLN A 298 -42.31 -26.74 9.09
N LYS A 299 -41.41 -27.41 9.83
CA LYS A 299 -41.80 -28.37 10.87
C LYS A 299 -42.47 -27.67 12.06
N ILE A 300 -41.94 -26.53 12.50
CA ILE A 300 -42.50 -25.75 13.61
C ILE A 300 -43.90 -25.23 13.26
N ILE A 301 -44.11 -24.68 12.06
CA ILE A 301 -45.44 -24.22 11.59
C ILE A 301 -46.46 -25.37 11.57
N LYS A 302 -46.07 -26.56 11.09
CA LYS A 302 -46.96 -27.74 11.08
C LYS A 302 -47.29 -28.28 12.47
N THR A 303 -46.57 -27.87 13.51
CA THR A 303 -46.80 -28.32 14.89
C THR A 303 -47.66 -27.33 15.67
N ILE A 304 -47.82 -26.10 15.16
CA ILE A 304 -48.53 -24.99 15.83
C ILE A 304 -49.92 -24.75 15.20
N VAL A 305 -50.21 -25.36 14.04
CA VAL A 305 -51.54 -25.44 13.40
C VAL A 305 -52.13 -26.81 13.63
#